data_AF-A0A660RGZ9-F1
#
_entry.id   AF-A0A660RGZ9-F1
#
_cell.length_a   1.000
_cell.length_b   1.000
_cell.length_c   1.000
_cell.angle_alpha   90.00
_cell.angle_beta   90.00
_cell.angle_gamma   90.00
#
_symmetry.space_group_name_H-M   'P 1'
#
loop_
_entity.id
_entity.type
_entity.pdbx_description
1 polymer ?
#
loop_
_entity_poly.entity_id
_entity_poly.type
_entity_poly.pdbx_seq_one_letter_code
_entity_poly.pdbx_strand_id
1 'polypeptide(L)'
;EEFGLKYTTALITSYNGRGTWPFDFSEFLTTDYPFLEIENIRENGYEMGLHGYNHQSPVKKNWSVDFLEDAYRALSKFVRSIRGKDYEPVSFVAPNNLIDETGLKALKTVFPSIKIVGTSYQGTDDFSEYRIIDGVVILPRTTCGYYPVGNLLDCSILSIMNWGTYQYFFHPDDLFSLDRNPKGKSWAEMKASLKEFLRTMKTCYPWISDHYAFKAADIFRYYFMEIPHYRRINDRVEVHLSCGSHLPRYFFFRSSNDISLKGGKILYKYPGNLYVIEMIKNDLYIKVMR
;
A
#
# COMPACT_ATOMS: atom_id res chain seq x y z
N GLU A 1 10.45 -13.14 -7.40
CA GLU A 1 11.14 -14.35 -6.89
C GLU A 1 12.42 -14.05 -6.12
N GLU A 2 13.49 -13.50 -6.72
CA GLU A 2 14.78 -13.24 -6.04
C GLU A 2 14.68 -12.60 -4.65
N PHE A 3 13.81 -11.59 -4.51
CA PHE A 3 13.59 -10.88 -3.25
C PHE A 3 12.35 -11.39 -2.49
N GLY A 4 11.63 -12.41 -2.97
CA GLY A 4 10.41 -12.91 -2.34
C GLY A 4 9.29 -11.88 -2.20
N LEU A 5 9.26 -10.86 -3.07
CA LEU A 5 8.31 -9.76 -2.98
C LEU A 5 6.88 -10.25 -3.17
N LYS A 6 5.99 -9.76 -2.30
CA LYS A 6 4.55 -9.80 -2.51
C LYS A 6 4.13 -8.48 -3.12
N TYR A 7 3.44 -8.52 -4.24
CA TYR A 7 2.95 -7.32 -4.90
C TYR A 7 1.46 -7.42 -5.19
N THR A 8 0.84 -6.26 -5.34
CA THR A 8 -0.56 -6.11 -5.73
C THR A 8 -0.58 -5.45 -7.10
N THR A 9 -1.23 -6.09 -8.07
CA THR A 9 -1.42 -5.50 -9.40
C THR A 9 -2.74 -4.75 -9.42
N ALA A 10 -2.74 -3.50 -9.85
CA ALA A 10 -3.97 -2.71 -10.00
C ALA A 10 -4.45 -2.79 -11.45
N LEU A 11 -5.61 -3.41 -11.67
CA LEU A 11 -6.15 -3.66 -13.01
C LEU A 11 -6.62 -2.38 -13.68
N ILE A 12 -6.12 -2.14 -14.90
CA ILE A 12 -6.60 -1.11 -15.81
C ILE A 12 -7.28 -1.81 -16.98
N THR A 13 -8.52 -1.44 -17.25
CA THR A 13 -9.30 -2.06 -18.34
C THR A 13 -9.42 -1.20 -19.59
N SER A 14 -9.20 0.11 -19.46
CA SER A 14 -9.21 1.03 -20.61
C SER A 14 -8.53 2.36 -20.25
N TYR A 15 -8.17 3.14 -21.27
CA TYR A 15 -7.75 4.54 -21.25
C TYR A 15 -8.65 5.44 -22.11
N ASN A 16 -9.85 4.96 -22.50
CA ASN A 16 -10.71 5.61 -23.49
C ASN A 16 -11.33 6.96 -23.06
N GLY A 17 -11.16 7.37 -21.80
CA GLY A 17 -11.67 8.64 -21.27
C GLY A 17 -13.19 8.82 -21.32
N ARG A 18 -13.97 7.75 -21.55
CA ARG A 18 -15.44 7.84 -21.62
C ARG A 18 -16.06 7.98 -20.23
N GLY A 19 -16.71 9.13 -19.98
CA GLY A 19 -17.46 9.40 -18.76
C GLY A 19 -18.95 9.01 -18.80
N THR A 20 -19.44 8.46 -19.92
CA THR A 20 -20.85 8.11 -20.14
C THR A 20 -20.99 6.81 -20.93
N TRP A 21 -22.19 6.22 -20.90
CA TRP A 21 -22.53 5.02 -21.67
C TRP A 21 -22.31 5.23 -23.18
N PRO A 22 -21.84 4.21 -23.94
CA PRO A 22 -21.53 2.84 -23.54
C PRO A 22 -20.11 2.68 -22.98
N PHE A 23 -20.01 1.89 -21.91
CA PHE A 23 -18.73 1.45 -21.35
C PHE A 23 -18.16 0.32 -22.19
N ASP A 24 -16.90 0.45 -22.56
CA ASP A 24 -16.19 -0.40 -23.50
C ASP A 24 -14.90 -0.96 -22.87
N PHE A 25 -14.61 -2.21 -23.21
CA PHE A 25 -13.47 -2.98 -22.72
C PHE A 25 -12.60 -3.51 -23.88
N SER A 26 -12.86 -3.06 -25.12
CA SER A 26 -12.18 -3.55 -26.32
C SER A 26 -10.65 -3.41 -26.25
N GLU A 27 -10.14 -2.32 -25.66
CA GLU A 27 -8.71 -2.10 -25.47
C GLU A 27 -8.05 -3.25 -24.71
N PHE A 28 -8.68 -3.74 -23.63
CA PHE A 28 -8.21 -4.89 -22.86
C PHE A 28 -8.17 -6.18 -23.70
N LEU A 29 -9.05 -6.31 -24.69
CA LEU A 29 -9.20 -7.49 -25.54
C LEU A 29 -8.33 -7.44 -26.81
N THR A 30 -7.53 -6.39 -26.99
CA THR A 30 -6.71 -6.21 -28.20
C THR A 30 -5.63 -7.29 -28.34
N THR A 31 -5.15 -7.83 -27.22
CA THR A 31 -4.13 -8.89 -27.16
C THR A 31 -4.45 -9.87 -26.04
N ASP A 32 -3.81 -11.04 -26.05
CA ASP A 32 -3.97 -12.04 -24.98
C ASP A 32 -3.16 -11.72 -23.71
N TYR A 33 -2.22 -10.77 -23.77
CA TYR A 33 -1.31 -10.46 -22.65
C TYR A 33 -2.02 -10.13 -21.33
N PRO A 34 -3.11 -9.33 -21.31
CA PRO A 34 -3.81 -9.06 -20.06
C PRO A 34 -4.44 -10.31 -19.43
N PHE A 35 -4.93 -11.25 -20.22
CA PHE A 35 -5.44 -12.53 -19.72
C PHE A 35 -4.31 -13.42 -19.18
N LEU A 36 -3.18 -13.49 -19.89
CA LEU A 36 -2.01 -14.22 -19.43
C LEU A 36 -1.50 -13.68 -18.08
N GLU A 37 -1.50 -12.36 -17.90
CA GLU A 37 -1.09 -11.74 -16.62
C GLU A 37 -2.09 -12.04 -15.50
N ILE A 38 -3.40 -12.03 -15.78
CA ILE A 38 -4.43 -12.41 -14.79
C ILE A 38 -4.25 -13.86 -14.33
N GLU A 39 -3.94 -14.77 -15.26
CA GLU A 39 -3.65 -16.16 -14.93
C GLU A 39 -2.36 -16.29 -14.13
N ASN A 40 -1.29 -15.58 -14.51
CA ASN A 40 -0.05 -15.51 -13.74
C ASN A 40 -0.30 -15.02 -12.29
N ILE A 41 -1.09 -13.98 -12.11
CA ILE A 41 -1.50 -13.47 -10.79
C ILE A 41 -2.27 -14.56 -10.01
N ARG A 42 -3.16 -15.30 -10.68
CA ARG A 42 -3.96 -16.38 -10.08
C ARG A 42 -3.09 -17.53 -9.60
N GLU A 43 -2.22 -18.04 -10.46
CA GLU A 43 -1.39 -19.22 -10.22
C GLU A 43 -0.36 -18.97 -9.11
N ASN A 44 0.16 -17.74 -9.04
CA ASN A 44 1.12 -17.35 -8.00
C ASN A 44 0.47 -16.83 -6.71
N GLY A 45 -0.87 -16.71 -6.67
CA GLY A 45 -1.59 -16.20 -5.51
C GLY A 45 -1.25 -14.75 -5.16
N TYR A 46 -0.96 -13.92 -6.18
CA TYR A 46 -0.78 -12.48 -6.00
C TYR A 46 -2.13 -11.77 -5.87
N GLU A 47 -2.14 -10.58 -5.24
CA GLU A 47 -3.34 -9.77 -5.15
C GLU A 47 -3.58 -9.03 -6.46
N MET A 48 -4.81 -9.06 -6.95
CA MET A 48 -5.29 -8.13 -7.96
C MET A 48 -6.23 -7.13 -7.27
N GLY A 49 -5.97 -5.84 -7.46
CA GLY A 49 -6.84 -4.73 -7.10
C GLY A 49 -7.38 -4.04 -8.35
N LEU A 50 -8.09 -2.93 -8.17
CA LEU A 50 -8.66 -2.13 -9.25
C LEU A 50 -7.91 -0.81 -9.44
N HIS A 51 -7.87 -0.30 -10.67
CA HIS A 51 -7.34 1.04 -10.99
C HIS A 51 -8.34 1.87 -11.80
N GLY A 52 -9.59 1.89 -11.35
CA GLY A 52 -10.69 2.54 -12.06
C GLY A 52 -11.12 1.79 -13.32
N TYR A 53 -12.07 2.38 -14.05
CA TYR A 53 -12.59 1.81 -15.29
C TYR A 53 -11.75 2.20 -16.53
N ASN A 54 -11.54 3.51 -16.74
CA ASN A 54 -10.89 4.07 -17.93
C ASN A 54 -9.68 4.97 -17.61
N HIS A 55 -9.07 4.77 -16.44
CA HIS A 55 -7.97 5.60 -15.91
C HIS A 55 -8.33 7.09 -15.66
N GLN A 56 -9.61 7.48 -15.67
CA GLN A 56 -10.03 8.78 -15.16
C GLN A 56 -10.19 8.76 -13.64
N SER A 57 -9.70 9.81 -12.99
CA SER A 57 -9.82 9.95 -11.53
C SER A 57 -11.30 10.03 -11.11
N PRO A 58 -11.74 9.22 -10.12
CA PRO A 58 -13.11 9.24 -9.58
C PRO A 58 -13.32 10.47 -8.69
N VAL A 59 -13.50 11.61 -9.34
CA VAL A 59 -13.77 12.89 -8.69
C VAL A 59 -14.95 13.56 -9.38
N LYS A 60 -15.73 14.37 -8.64
CA LYS A 60 -16.93 15.07 -9.13
C LYS A 60 -16.69 15.87 -10.42
N LYS A 61 -15.49 16.42 -10.60
CA LYS A 61 -15.14 17.19 -11.80
C LYS A 61 -15.07 16.34 -13.08
N ASN A 62 -14.77 15.04 -12.95
CA ASN A 62 -14.61 14.13 -14.07
C ASN A 62 -15.88 13.28 -14.30
N TRP A 63 -16.67 13.07 -13.25
CA TRP A 63 -17.78 12.13 -13.26
C TRP A 63 -19.04 12.70 -12.58
N SER A 64 -20.19 12.49 -13.20
CA SER A 64 -21.44 12.43 -12.44
C SER A 64 -21.47 11.16 -11.60
N VAL A 65 -22.10 11.19 -10.42
CA VAL A 65 -22.18 10.03 -9.52
C VAL A 65 -22.83 8.83 -10.21
N ASP A 66 -23.95 9.05 -10.89
CA ASP A 66 -24.71 7.97 -11.53
C ASP A 66 -23.88 7.27 -12.62
N PHE A 67 -23.23 8.03 -13.51
CA PHE A 67 -22.36 7.43 -14.53
C PHE A 67 -21.11 6.76 -13.94
N LEU A 68 -20.55 7.25 -12.83
CA LEU A 68 -19.43 6.58 -12.17
C LEU A 68 -19.86 5.24 -11.57
N GLU A 69 -21.02 5.19 -10.92
CA GLU A 69 -21.59 3.94 -10.42
C GLU A 69 -21.88 2.97 -11.57
N ASP A 70 -22.47 3.43 -12.67
CA ASP A 70 -22.75 2.57 -13.83
C ASP A 70 -21.44 2.05 -14.46
N ALA A 71 -20.41 2.89 -14.55
CA ALA A 71 -19.07 2.48 -15.02
C ALA A 71 -18.48 1.41 -14.11
N TYR A 72 -18.59 1.58 -12.79
CA TYR A 72 -18.15 0.58 -11.82
C TYR A 72 -18.98 -0.70 -11.87
N ARG A 73 -20.29 -0.63 -12.13
CA ARG A 73 -21.14 -1.83 -12.31
C ARG A 73 -20.74 -2.59 -13.57
N ALA A 74 -20.42 -1.88 -14.66
CA ALA A 74 -19.88 -2.49 -15.87
C ALA A 74 -18.50 -3.14 -15.60
N LEU A 75 -17.61 -2.43 -14.91
CA LEU A 75 -16.31 -2.96 -14.47
C LEU A 75 -16.47 -4.21 -13.59
N SER A 76 -17.40 -4.20 -12.64
CA SER A 76 -17.67 -5.34 -11.75
C SER A 76 -18.08 -6.59 -12.55
N LYS A 77 -18.98 -6.44 -13.53
CA LYS A 77 -19.38 -7.53 -14.43
C LYS A 77 -18.20 -8.05 -15.24
N PHE A 78 -17.41 -7.15 -15.82
CA PHE A 78 -16.24 -7.51 -16.62
C PHE A 78 -15.19 -8.25 -15.78
N VAL A 79 -14.80 -7.70 -14.63
CA VAL A 79 -13.83 -8.31 -13.73
C VAL A 79 -14.28 -9.68 -13.25
N ARG A 80 -15.57 -9.85 -12.90
CA ARG A 80 -16.11 -11.17 -12.54
C ARG A 80 -16.17 -12.15 -13.71
N SER A 81 -16.31 -11.68 -14.95
CA SER A 81 -16.24 -12.56 -16.12
C SER A 81 -14.83 -13.10 -16.37
N ILE A 82 -13.78 -12.36 -16.01
CA ILE A 82 -12.38 -12.76 -16.24
C ILE A 82 -11.71 -13.40 -15.00
N ARG A 83 -12.22 -13.15 -13.79
CA ARG A 83 -11.70 -13.70 -12.52
C ARG A 83 -12.56 -14.79 -11.89
N GLY A 84 -13.81 -14.92 -12.34
CA GLY A 84 -14.83 -15.73 -11.70
C GLY A 84 -15.85 -14.90 -10.92
N LYS A 85 -17.09 -15.41 -10.89
CA LYS A 85 -18.27 -14.74 -10.36
C LYS A 85 -18.17 -14.31 -8.89
N ASP A 86 -17.36 -15.01 -8.09
CA ASP A 86 -17.21 -14.80 -6.65
C ASP A 86 -16.01 -13.90 -6.30
N TYR A 87 -15.31 -13.37 -7.31
CA TYR A 87 -14.17 -12.48 -7.09
C TYR A 87 -14.62 -11.10 -6.61
N GLU A 88 -14.08 -10.69 -5.46
CA GLU A 88 -14.31 -9.39 -4.82
C GLU A 88 -12.96 -8.71 -4.57
N PRO A 89 -12.66 -7.57 -5.24
CA PRO A 89 -11.42 -6.85 -5.02
C PRO A 89 -11.43 -6.17 -3.64
N VAL A 90 -10.28 -6.18 -2.96
CA VAL A 90 -10.11 -5.55 -1.63
C VAL A 90 -9.35 -4.23 -1.69
N SER A 91 -8.54 -4.05 -2.73
CA SER A 91 -7.74 -2.86 -2.95
C SER A 91 -8.14 -2.10 -4.22
N PHE A 92 -8.05 -0.79 -4.13
CA PHE A 92 -8.23 0.14 -5.23
C PHE A 92 -7.06 1.12 -5.23
N VAL A 93 -6.51 1.46 -6.39
CA VAL A 93 -5.58 2.58 -6.54
C VAL A 93 -6.32 3.65 -7.32
N ALA A 94 -6.36 4.89 -6.81
CA ALA A 94 -7.03 5.97 -7.50
C ALA A 94 -6.25 6.36 -8.77
N PRO A 95 -6.88 6.38 -9.96
CA PRO A 95 -6.23 6.89 -11.16
C PRO A 95 -5.69 8.31 -10.96
N ASN A 96 -4.45 8.54 -11.40
CA ASN A 96 -3.70 9.77 -11.17
C ASN A 96 -3.55 10.13 -9.67
N ASN A 97 -3.76 9.16 -8.77
CA ASN A 97 -3.77 9.31 -7.32
C ASN A 97 -4.86 10.24 -6.76
N LEU A 98 -5.93 10.48 -7.51
CA LEU A 98 -6.99 11.41 -7.14
C LEU A 98 -8.34 10.70 -6.98
N ILE A 99 -8.97 10.90 -5.83
CA ILE A 99 -10.32 10.45 -5.50
C ILE A 99 -10.91 11.44 -4.50
N ASP A 100 -12.22 11.65 -4.55
CA ASP A 100 -12.94 12.44 -3.55
C ASP A 100 -14.02 11.60 -2.84
N GLU A 101 -14.73 12.22 -1.91
CA GLU A 101 -15.81 11.55 -1.14
C GLU A 101 -16.87 10.92 -2.04
N THR A 102 -17.17 11.54 -3.18
CA THR A 102 -18.17 11.03 -4.13
C THR A 102 -17.64 9.85 -4.91
N GLY A 103 -16.37 9.90 -5.32
CA GLY A 103 -15.67 8.75 -5.88
C GLY A 103 -15.63 7.57 -4.92
N LEU A 104 -15.28 7.81 -3.65
CA LEU A 104 -15.24 6.77 -2.62
C LEU A 104 -16.63 6.17 -2.37
N LYS A 105 -17.67 7.00 -2.30
CA LYS A 105 -19.05 6.55 -2.13
C LYS A 105 -19.52 5.66 -3.28
N ALA A 106 -19.30 6.10 -4.52
CA ALA A 106 -19.66 5.30 -5.71
C ALA A 106 -18.89 3.98 -5.74
N LEU A 107 -17.58 4.03 -5.44
CA LEU A 107 -16.71 2.84 -5.37
C LEU A 107 -17.26 1.82 -4.35
N LYS A 108 -17.55 2.26 -3.12
CA LYS A 108 -18.07 1.38 -2.06
C LYS A 108 -19.48 0.84 -2.33
N THR A 109 -20.30 1.60 -3.04
CA THR A 109 -21.66 1.18 -3.40
C THR A 109 -21.63 -0.02 -4.34
N VAL A 110 -20.64 -0.09 -5.23
CA VAL A 110 -20.50 -1.19 -6.19
C VAL A 110 -19.55 -2.27 -5.68
N PHE A 111 -18.48 -1.90 -4.97
CA PHE A 111 -17.45 -2.79 -4.45
C PHE A 111 -17.32 -2.64 -2.92
N PRO A 112 -18.28 -3.17 -2.13
CA PRO A 112 -18.28 -3.03 -0.68
C PRO A 112 -17.13 -3.76 0.02
N SER A 113 -16.44 -4.67 -0.68
CA SER A 113 -15.25 -5.38 -0.21
C SER A 113 -13.98 -4.52 -0.17
N ILE A 114 -13.98 -3.35 -0.79
CA ILE A 114 -12.83 -2.45 -0.79
C ILE A 114 -12.56 -1.96 0.63
N LYS A 115 -11.34 -2.24 1.11
CA LYS A 115 -10.85 -1.84 2.43
C LYS A 115 -9.72 -0.82 2.36
N ILE A 116 -9.08 -0.67 1.20
CA ILE A 116 -7.93 0.21 1.03
C ILE A 116 -7.95 0.93 -0.32
N VAL A 117 -7.61 2.21 -0.29
CA VAL A 117 -7.48 3.07 -1.46
C VAL A 117 -6.09 3.70 -1.48
N GLY A 118 -5.32 3.41 -2.52
CA GLY A 118 -4.01 4.01 -2.77
C GLY A 118 -4.13 5.38 -3.43
N THR A 119 -3.42 6.37 -2.88
CA THR A 119 -3.42 7.79 -3.34
C THR A 119 -2.00 8.38 -3.32
N SER A 120 -1.85 9.70 -3.15
CA SER A 120 -0.58 10.43 -3.13
C SER A 120 -0.59 11.54 -2.08
N TYR A 121 0.60 11.81 -1.52
CA TYR A 121 0.84 12.90 -0.56
C TYR A 121 0.89 14.31 -1.16
N GLN A 122 0.59 14.45 -2.44
CA GLN A 122 0.76 15.72 -3.16
C GLN A 122 -0.42 16.70 -3.00
N GLY A 123 -1.55 16.23 -2.48
CA GLY A 123 -2.71 17.08 -2.21
C GLY A 123 -2.73 17.63 -0.78
N THR A 124 -3.78 18.40 -0.49
CA THR A 124 -4.04 18.99 0.83
C THR A 124 -5.39 18.55 1.40
N ASP A 125 -6.02 17.57 0.74
CA ASP A 125 -7.31 17.00 1.13
C ASP A 125 -7.13 15.79 2.06
N ASP A 126 -8.25 15.32 2.60
CA ASP A 126 -8.27 14.15 3.48
C ASP A 126 -7.83 12.85 2.79
N PHE A 127 -7.82 12.81 1.45
CA PHE A 127 -7.38 11.67 0.66
C PHE A 127 -5.87 11.65 0.39
N SER A 128 -5.17 12.72 0.77
CA SER A 128 -3.72 12.88 0.63
C SER A 128 -2.95 12.52 1.88
N GLU A 129 -3.64 12.08 2.95
CA GLU A 129 -3.07 11.69 4.23
C GLU A 129 -3.45 10.25 4.59
N TYR A 130 -2.67 9.62 5.47
CA TYR A 130 -3.07 8.30 5.98
C TYR A 130 -4.25 8.48 6.93
N ARG A 131 -5.40 7.93 6.55
CA ARG A 131 -6.63 8.07 7.31
C ARG A 131 -7.58 6.92 7.07
N ILE A 132 -8.53 6.71 7.97
CA ILE A 132 -9.72 5.90 7.69
C ILE A 132 -10.87 6.84 7.33
N ILE A 133 -11.39 6.72 6.11
CA ILE A 133 -12.57 7.46 5.64
C ILE A 133 -13.65 6.44 5.29
N ASP A 134 -14.83 6.57 5.90
CA ASP A 134 -15.94 5.63 5.76
C ASP A 134 -15.54 4.15 5.94
N GLY A 135 -14.60 3.88 6.86
CA GLY A 135 -14.11 2.53 7.14
C GLY A 135 -13.10 1.98 6.13
N VAL A 136 -12.70 2.77 5.12
CA VAL A 136 -11.66 2.45 4.14
C VAL A 136 -10.36 3.14 4.53
N VAL A 137 -9.25 2.41 4.51
CA VAL A 137 -7.91 2.97 4.72
C VAL A 137 -7.49 3.71 3.46
N ILE A 138 -7.24 5.00 3.59
CA ILE A 138 -6.55 5.80 2.59
C ILE A 138 -5.06 5.66 2.83
N LEU A 139 -4.34 5.23 1.78
CA LEU A 139 -2.93 4.92 1.84
C LEU A 139 -2.17 5.70 0.76
N PRO A 140 -1.71 6.92 1.06
CA PRO A 140 -0.88 7.68 0.15
C PRO A 140 0.44 6.95 -0.12
N ARG A 141 0.83 6.86 -1.39
CA ARG A 141 2.12 6.31 -1.78
C ARG A 141 3.27 7.20 -1.31
N THR A 142 4.35 6.58 -0.83
CA THR A 142 5.59 7.29 -0.47
C THR A 142 6.72 7.13 -1.47
N THR A 143 6.86 5.96 -2.09
CA THR A 143 8.01 5.63 -2.94
C THR A 143 7.53 5.18 -4.32
N CYS A 144 8.14 5.69 -5.39
CA CYS A 144 7.76 5.27 -6.75
C CYS A 144 8.87 5.22 -7.79
N GLY A 145 8.68 4.33 -8.77
CA GLY A 145 9.52 4.19 -9.96
C GLY A 145 10.70 3.23 -9.76
N TYR A 146 11.58 3.16 -10.74
CA TYR A 146 12.73 2.24 -10.75
C TYR A 146 14.06 2.92 -10.38
N TYR A 147 14.13 4.24 -10.56
CA TYR A 147 15.33 5.04 -10.36
C TYR A 147 14.96 6.53 -10.21
N PRO A 148 15.86 7.40 -9.73
CA PRO A 148 17.19 7.11 -9.15
C PRO A 148 17.11 6.39 -7.79
N VAL A 149 18.09 5.52 -7.51
CA VAL A 149 18.14 4.74 -6.25
C VAL A 149 18.14 5.65 -5.01
N GLY A 150 18.88 6.77 -5.05
CA GLY A 150 18.89 7.75 -3.95
C GLY A 150 17.50 8.26 -3.60
N ASN A 151 16.70 8.65 -4.60
CA ASN A 151 15.33 9.10 -4.37
C ASN A 151 14.43 8.00 -3.78
N LEU A 152 14.56 6.76 -4.27
CA LEU A 152 13.83 5.63 -3.73
C LEU A 152 14.19 5.38 -2.25
N LEU A 153 15.47 5.47 -1.91
CA LEU A 153 15.96 5.33 -0.54
C LEU A 153 15.45 6.47 0.34
N ASP A 154 15.62 7.73 -0.06
CA ASP A 154 15.22 8.89 0.73
C ASP A 154 13.73 8.85 1.07
N CYS A 155 12.86 8.66 0.06
CA CYS A 155 11.43 8.54 0.27
C CYS A 155 11.05 7.38 1.20
N SER A 156 11.70 6.22 1.05
CA SER A 156 11.40 5.04 1.86
C SER A 156 11.87 5.20 3.30
N ILE A 157 13.06 5.77 3.51
CA ILE A 157 13.64 6.02 4.84
C ILE A 157 12.80 7.05 5.60
N LEU A 158 12.42 8.16 4.96
CA LEU A 158 11.56 9.17 5.55
C LEU A 158 10.20 8.57 5.94
N SER A 159 9.62 7.73 5.08
CA SER A 159 8.38 7.03 5.37
C SER A 159 8.51 6.08 6.57
N ILE A 160 9.59 5.29 6.63
CA ILE A 160 9.86 4.39 7.77
C ILE A 160 10.03 5.17 9.07
N MET A 161 10.71 6.31 9.04
CA MET A 161 10.89 7.16 10.22
C MET A 161 9.56 7.72 10.75
N ASN A 162 8.58 7.91 9.88
CA ASN A 162 7.28 8.45 10.25
C ASN A 162 6.26 7.36 10.62
N TRP A 163 6.12 6.34 9.77
CA TRP A 163 5.07 5.32 9.86
C TRP A 163 5.57 3.92 10.22
N GLY A 164 6.89 3.72 10.30
CA GLY A 164 7.48 2.39 10.51
C GLY A 164 7.41 1.46 9.29
N THR A 165 6.96 1.97 8.14
CA THR A 165 6.84 1.23 6.88
C THR A 165 6.92 2.20 5.70
N TYR A 166 6.85 1.70 4.46
CA TYR A 166 6.75 2.49 3.24
C TYR A 166 5.91 1.76 2.19
N GLN A 167 5.37 2.49 1.23
CA GLN A 167 4.64 1.90 0.09
C GLN A 167 5.38 2.21 -1.19
N TYR A 168 5.59 1.16 -1.98
CA TYR A 168 6.38 1.20 -3.19
C TYR A 168 5.53 0.84 -4.40
N PHE A 169 5.54 1.69 -5.41
CA PHE A 169 4.80 1.49 -6.66
C PHE A 169 5.69 1.76 -7.87
N PHE A 170 5.39 1.13 -8.99
CA PHE A 170 6.01 1.44 -10.27
C PHE A 170 5.02 1.09 -11.37
N HIS A 171 5.25 1.62 -12.58
CA HIS A 171 4.46 1.22 -13.74
C HIS A 171 5.36 0.58 -14.79
N PRO A 172 4.91 -0.47 -15.49
CA PRO A 172 5.67 -1.02 -16.61
C PRO A 172 5.95 0.01 -17.71
N ASP A 173 5.01 0.94 -17.95
CA ASP A 173 5.16 2.01 -18.94
C ASP A 173 6.13 3.12 -18.52
N ASP A 174 6.66 3.10 -17.28
CA ASP A 174 7.77 3.97 -16.86
C ASP A 174 8.95 3.86 -17.83
N LEU A 175 9.13 2.71 -18.50
CA LEU A 175 10.17 2.50 -19.51
C LEU A 175 10.11 3.51 -20.66
N PHE A 176 8.89 3.90 -21.08
CA PHE A 176 8.65 4.77 -22.24
C PHE A 176 8.33 6.22 -21.87
N SER A 177 8.18 6.50 -20.58
CA SER A 177 7.79 7.83 -20.07
C SER A 177 8.99 8.78 -20.07
N LEU A 178 8.86 9.93 -20.71
CA LEU A 178 9.93 10.94 -20.75
C LEU A 178 10.11 11.68 -19.41
N ASP A 179 9.05 11.79 -18.62
CA ASP A 179 9.05 12.41 -17.30
C ASP A 179 9.61 11.50 -16.21
N ARG A 180 9.35 10.19 -16.28
CA ARG A 180 9.80 9.19 -15.28
C ARG A 180 11.05 8.44 -15.72
N ASN A 181 11.30 8.36 -17.03
CA ASN A 181 12.54 7.87 -17.61
C ASN A 181 13.28 8.92 -18.47
N PRO A 182 13.60 10.11 -17.93
CA PRO A 182 14.22 11.20 -18.70
C PRO A 182 15.61 10.86 -19.23
N LYS A 183 16.28 9.86 -18.65
CA LYS A 183 17.61 9.41 -19.09
C LYS A 183 17.56 8.31 -20.15
N GLY A 184 16.38 7.90 -20.61
CA GLY A 184 16.23 6.84 -21.62
C GLY A 184 16.86 5.51 -21.19
N LYS A 185 16.79 5.18 -19.90
CA LYS A 185 17.35 3.93 -19.36
C LYS A 185 16.64 2.73 -19.99
N SER A 186 17.43 1.72 -20.29
CA SER A 186 16.93 0.42 -20.70
C SER A 186 16.26 -0.31 -19.53
N TRP A 187 15.44 -1.32 -19.84
CA TRP A 187 14.83 -2.19 -18.83
C TRP A 187 15.87 -2.87 -17.92
N ALA A 188 17.02 -3.26 -18.48
CA ALA A 188 18.11 -3.88 -17.72
C ALA A 188 18.68 -2.91 -16.67
N GLU A 189 18.87 -1.64 -17.03
CA GLU A 189 19.35 -0.61 -16.11
C GLU A 189 18.32 -0.26 -15.04
N MET A 190 17.05 -0.10 -15.42
CA MET A 190 15.96 0.17 -14.47
C MET A 190 15.81 -0.98 -13.46
N LYS A 191 15.87 -2.23 -13.95
CA LYS A 191 15.87 -3.42 -13.09
C LYS A 191 17.09 -3.46 -12.18
N ALA A 192 18.28 -3.10 -12.67
CA ALA A 192 19.49 -3.06 -11.84
C ALA A 192 19.36 -2.03 -10.71
N SER A 193 18.85 -0.83 -10.99
CA SER A 193 18.57 0.19 -9.96
C SER A 193 17.55 -0.29 -8.94
N LEU A 194 16.46 -0.92 -9.38
CA LEU A 194 15.47 -1.49 -8.47
C LEU A 194 16.07 -2.58 -7.57
N LYS A 195 16.88 -3.48 -8.11
CA LYS A 195 17.58 -4.51 -7.32
C LYS A 195 18.51 -3.90 -6.28
N GLU A 196 19.25 -2.86 -6.65
CA GLU A 196 20.14 -2.15 -5.73
C GLU A 196 19.35 -1.52 -4.57
N PHE A 197 18.24 -0.84 -4.88
CA PHE A 197 17.33 -0.28 -3.88
C PHE A 197 16.80 -1.37 -2.93
N LEU A 198 16.21 -2.45 -3.46
CA LEU A 198 15.63 -3.52 -2.66
C LEU A 198 16.67 -4.23 -1.78
N ARG A 199 17.86 -4.50 -2.32
CA ARG A 199 18.98 -5.09 -1.55
C ARG A 199 19.40 -4.18 -0.41
N THR A 200 19.51 -2.88 -0.66
CA THR A 200 19.84 -1.89 0.37
C THR A 200 18.77 -1.86 1.45
N MET A 201 17.49 -1.79 1.08
CA MET A 201 16.38 -1.80 2.04
C MET A 201 16.37 -3.07 2.89
N LYS A 202 16.53 -4.26 2.30
CA LYS A 202 16.58 -5.52 3.06
C LYS A 202 17.80 -5.62 3.98
N THR A 203 18.93 -5.02 3.59
CA THR A 203 20.16 -5.03 4.41
C THR A 203 20.03 -4.07 5.59
N CYS A 204 19.53 -2.86 5.35
CA CYS A 204 19.43 -1.80 6.37
C CYS A 204 18.20 -1.97 7.27
N TYR A 205 17.12 -2.57 6.76
CA TYR A 205 15.84 -2.75 7.45
C TYR A 205 15.35 -4.20 7.36
N PRO A 206 16.13 -5.19 7.87
CA PRO A 206 15.84 -6.61 7.69
C PRO A 206 14.57 -7.08 8.42
N TRP A 207 14.03 -6.24 9.29
CA TRP A 207 12.80 -6.48 10.05
C TRP A 207 11.53 -6.03 9.31
N ILE A 208 11.64 -5.31 8.18
CA ILE A 208 10.48 -4.96 7.34
C ILE A 208 10.00 -6.19 6.58
N SER A 209 8.69 -6.41 6.60
CA SER A 209 8.04 -7.52 5.90
C SER A 209 7.13 -7.03 4.77
N ASP A 210 7.21 -7.70 3.63
CA ASP A 210 6.36 -7.42 2.46
C ASP A 210 4.93 -7.94 2.69
N HIS A 211 3.94 -7.12 2.33
CA HIS A 211 2.51 -7.43 2.46
C HIS A 211 1.75 -7.08 1.17
N TYR A 212 0.71 -7.85 0.90
CA TYR A 212 -0.35 -7.46 -0.03
C TYR A 212 -1.12 -6.26 0.51
N ALA A 213 -1.73 -5.47 -0.38
CA ALA A 213 -2.52 -4.29 0.00
C ALA A 213 -3.67 -4.66 0.93
N PHE A 214 -4.35 -5.81 0.73
CA PHE A 214 -5.40 -6.25 1.64
C PHE A 214 -4.91 -6.49 3.07
N LYS A 215 -3.68 -6.98 3.26
CA LYS A 215 -3.07 -7.12 4.59
C LYS A 215 -2.64 -5.78 5.16
N ALA A 216 -2.12 -4.89 4.32
CA ALA A 216 -1.81 -3.52 4.74
C ALA A 216 -3.06 -2.80 5.25
N ALA A 217 -4.22 -3.00 4.62
CA ALA A 217 -5.50 -2.44 5.08
C ALA A 217 -5.80 -2.80 6.54
N ASP A 218 -5.68 -4.09 6.89
CA ASP A 218 -5.91 -4.56 8.26
C ASP A 218 -4.86 -3.96 9.22
N ILE A 219 -3.57 -3.97 8.85
CA ILE A 219 -2.48 -3.43 9.68
C ILE A 219 -2.70 -1.95 9.99
N PHE A 220 -2.98 -1.12 8.98
CA PHE A 220 -3.23 0.30 9.18
C PHE A 220 -4.52 0.56 9.94
N ARG A 221 -5.56 -0.24 9.71
CA ARG A 221 -6.80 -0.15 10.50
C ARG A 221 -6.52 -0.37 11.98
N TYR A 222 -5.77 -1.41 12.32
CA TYR A 222 -5.40 -1.69 13.70
C TYR A 222 -4.50 -0.59 14.28
N TYR A 223 -3.57 -0.06 13.50
CA TYR A 223 -2.73 1.06 13.91
C TYR A 223 -3.56 2.30 14.31
N PHE A 224 -4.55 2.67 13.50
CA PHE A 224 -5.38 3.86 13.76
C PHE A 224 -6.43 3.67 14.84
N MET A 225 -6.97 2.45 14.98
CA MET A 225 -8.13 2.21 15.85
C MET A 225 -7.75 1.63 17.22
N GLU A 226 -6.63 0.91 17.33
CA GLU A 226 -6.24 0.20 18.55
C GLU A 226 -4.97 0.82 19.13
N ILE A 227 -5.14 2.05 19.62
CA ILE A 227 -4.06 2.91 20.10
C ILE A 227 -3.48 2.35 21.42
N PRO A 228 -2.17 2.04 21.49
CA PRO A 228 -1.55 1.61 22.71
C PRO A 228 -1.40 2.76 23.71
N HIS A 229 -1.65 2.47 24.99
CA HIS A 229 -1.35 3.39 26.09
C HIS A 229 0.04 3.09 26.64
N TYR A 230 0.88 4.11 26.79
CA TYR A 230 2.20 3.95 27.37
C TYR A 230 2.41 4.83 28.60
N ARG A 231 3.19 4.31 29.55
CA ARG A 231 3.57 5.00 30.77
C ARG A 231 5.03 4.75 31.11
N ARG A 232 5.75 5.79 31.50
CA ARG A 232 7.12 5.70 32.02
C ARG A 232 7.10 5.72 33.55
N ILE A 233 7.78 4.78 34.17
CA ILE A 233 7.98 4.67 35.61
C ILE A 233 9.46 4.43 35.87
N ASN A 234 10.19 5.44 36.36
CA ASN A 234 11.64 5.36 36.60
C ASN A 234 12.43 4.87 35.36
N ASP A 235 13.04 3.69 35.47
CA ASP A 235 13.82 2.97 34.46
C ASP A 235 12.97 2.03 33.60
N ARG A 236 11.64 2.07 33.70
CA ARG A 236 10.72 1.21 32.96
C ARG A 236 9.74 2.01 32.09
N VAL A 237 9.44 1.47 30.92
CA VAL A 237 8.29 1.85 30.09
C VAL A 237 7.34 0.67 30.02
N GLU A 238 6.06 0.93 30.27
CA GLU A 238 4.97 -0.02 30.15
C GLU A 238 4.10 0.41 28.96
N VAL A 239 3.78 -0.53 28.09
CA VAL A 239 2.85 -0.34 26.97
C VAL A 239 1.71 -1.34 27.13
N HIS A 240 0.49 -0.83 27.08
CA HIS A 240 -0.73 -1.60 27.25
C HIS A 240 -1.63 -1.45 26.03
N LEU A 241 -2.16 -2.57 25.56
CA LEU A 241 -3.23 -2.66 24.56
C LEU A 241 -4.45 -3.30 25.20
N SER A 242 -5.61 -2.71 24.96
CA SER A 242 -6.90 -3.23 25.42
C SER A 242 -7.09 -4.72 25.06
N CYS A 243 -7.79 -5.45 25.92
CA CYS A 243 -8.12 -6.85 25.65
C CYS A 243 -8.87 -6.97 24.31
N GLY A 244 -8.49 -7.97 23.50
CA GLY A 244 -9.06 -8.17 22.15
C GLY A 244 -8.37 -7.39 21.04
N SER A 245 -7.42 -6.50 21.34
CA SER A 245 -6.58 -5.87 20.31
C SER A 245 -5.73 -6.89 19.56
N HIS A 246 -5.50 -6.60 18.30
CA HIS A 246 -4.70 -7.42 17.40
C HIS A 246 -3.21 -7.32 17.74
N LEU A 247 -2.52 -8.45 17.61
CA LEU A 247 -1.08 -8.57 17.80
C LEU A 247 -0.47 -9.25 16.57
N PRO A 248 0.82 -9.03 16.28
CA PRO A 248 1.76 -8.20 17.04
C PRO A 248 1.58 -6.69 16.86
N ARG A 249 2.26 -5.90 17.69
CA ARG A 249 2.52 -4.46 17.50
C ARG A 249 4.01 -4.16 17.46
N TYR A 250 4.39 -3.11 16.75
CA TYR A 250 5.79 -2.77 16.51
C TYR A 250 6.12 -1.39 17.04
N PHE A 251 7.29 -1.26 17.67
CA PHE A 251 7.74 -0.02 18.27
C PHE A 251 9.21 0.23 17.97
N PHE A 252 9.54 1.47 17.63
CA PHE A 252 10.89 1.98 17.79
C PHE A 252 11.09 2.45 19.22
N PHE A 253 12.16 1.99 19.87
CA PHE A 253 12.51 2.39 21.23
C PHE A 253 13.97 2.81 21.30
N ARG A 254 14.25 4.05 21.68
CA ARG A 254 15.62 4.53 21.90
C ARG A 254 15.92 4.57 23.40
N SER A 255 17.07 4.04 23.78
CA SER A 255 17.51 3.95 25.18
C SER A 255 18.94 4.48 25.36
N SER A 256 19.29 4.93 26.56
CA SER A 256 20.68 5.24 26.91
C SER A 256 21.51 3.98 27.12
N ASN A 257 20.90 2.94 27.71
CA ASN A 257 21.54 1.66 28.04
C ASN A 257 20.79 0.48 27.42
N ASP A 258 21.33 -0.72 27.60
CA ASP A 258 20.64 -1.95 27.23
C ASP A 258 19.28 -2.11 27.93
N ILE A 259 18.40 -2.88 27.29
CA ILE A 259 17.03 -3.08 27.76
C ILE A 259 16.78 -4.56 28.05
N SER A 260 15.88 -4.82 29.00
CA SER A 260 15.22 -6.12 29.17
C SER A 260 13.73 -5.99 28.85
N LEU A 261 13.17 -7.02 28.22
CA LEU A 261 11.78 -7.04 27.74
C LEU A 261 10.97 -8.16 28.39
N LYS A 262 9.70 -7.88 28.66
CA LYS A 262 8.66 -8.88 28.96
C LYS A 262 7.41 -8.56 28.15
N GLY A 263 6.82 -9.56 27.51
CA GLY A 263 5.63 -9.39 26.65
C GLY A 263 5.93 -9.01 25.19
N GLY A 264 7.21 -9.01 24.80
CA GLY A 264 7.67 -8.74 23.46
C GLY A 264 9.03 -9.35 23.18
N LYS A 265 9.56 -9.13 21.97
CA LYS A 265 10.90 -9.53 21.52
C LYS A 265 11.59 -8.39 20.77
N ILE A 266 12.91 -8.33 20.86
CA ILE A 266 13.72 -7.40 20.04
C ILE A 266 13.86 -8.04 18.66
N LEU A 267 13.35 -7.40 17.61
CA LEU A 267 13.55 -7.81 16.22
C LEU A 267 14.92 -7.38 15.71
N TYR A 268 15.35 -6.18 16.09
CA TYR A 268 16.59 -5.59 15.62
C TYR A 268 17.12 -4.55 16.61
N LYS A 269 18.44 -4.44 16.71
CA LYS A 269 19.14 -3.41 17.49
C LYS A 269 20.10 -2.66 16.58
N TYR A 270 19.82 -1.38 16.35
CA TYR A 270 20.73 -0.47 15.66
C TYR A 270 21.82 0.05 16.62
N PRO A 271 22.96 0.52 16.08
CA PRO A 271 23.93 1.31 16.84
C PRO A 271 23.27 2.51 17.54
N GLY A 272 23.80 2.89 18.71
CA GLY A 272 23.21 3.97 19.51
C GLY A 272 21.90 3.59 20.20
N ASN A 273 21.72 2.29 20.51
CA ASN A 273 20.64 1.75 21.35
C ASN A 273 19.23 2.12 20.85
N LEU A 274 19.02 2.04 19.54
CA LEU A 274 17.69 2.06 18.93
C LEU A 274 17.23 0.61 18.66
N TYR A 275 16.13 0.24 19.28
CA TYR A 275 15.56 -1.11 19.22
C TYR A 275 14.28 -1.08 18.39
N VAL A 276 14.11 -2.10 17.55
CA VAL A 276 12.84 -2.44 16.91
C VAL A 276 12.24 -3.58 17.72
N ILE A 277 11.10 -3.32 18.34
CA ILE A 277 10.46 -4.22 19.29
C ILE A 277 9.15 -4.73 18.70
N GLU A 278 8.93 -6.03 18.77
CA GLU A 278 7.65 -6.66 18.52
C GLU A 278 6.97 -7.00 19.86
N MET A 279 5.81 -6.41 20.11
CA MET A 279 4.90 -6.72 21.20
C MET A 279 4.03 -7.92 20.81
N ILE A 280 4.03 -8.97 21.64
CA ILE A 280 3.32 -10.25 21.39
C ILE A 280 2.29 -10.57 22.48
N LYS A 281 2.14 -9.69 23.47
CA LYS A 281 1.11 -9.73 24.52
C LYS A 281 0.50 -8.34 24.67
N ASN A 282 -0.69 -8.27 25.27
CA ASN A 282 -1.38 -7.00 25.56
C ASN A 282 -0.61 -6.08 26.51
N ASP A 283 0.33 -6.63 27.30
CA ASP A 283 1.23 -5.85 28.13
C ASP A 283 2.67 -6.07 27.70
N LEU A 284 3.36 -4.99 27.35
CA LEU A 284 4.79 -4.94 27.07
C LEU A 284 5.48 -4.12 28.14
N TYR A 285 6.55 -4.67 28.70
CA TYR A 285 7.38 -4.01 29.70
C TYR A 285 8.81 -3.93 29.20
N ILE A 286 9.34 -2.71 29.16
CA ILE A 286 10.69 -2.38 28.72
C ILE A 286 11.43 -1.79 29.91
N LYS A 287 12.45 -2.47 30.43
CA LYS A 287 13.27 -1.96 31.53
C LYS A 287 14.67 -1.61 31.01
N VAL A 288 15.07 -0.37 31.20
CA VAL A 288 16.41 0.14 30.91
C VAL A 288 17.34 -0.34 32.03
N MET A 289 18.39 -1.04 31.63
CA MET A 289 19.41 -1.56 32.53
C MET A 289 20.30 -0.40 33.00
N ARG A 290 20.78 -0.46 34.24
CA ARG A 290 21.74 0.50 34.77
C ARG A 290 23.14 0.15 34.31
#